data_AF-A0A835YZB9-F1
#
_entry.id   AF-A0A835YZB9-F1
#
_cell.length_a   1.000
_cell.length_b   1.000
_cell.length_c   1.000
_cell.angle_alpha   90.00
_cell.angle_beta   90.00
_cell.angle_gamma   90.00
#
_symmetry.space_group_name_H-M   'P 1'
#
loop_
_entity.id
_entity.type
_entity.pdbx_description
1 polymer ?
#
loop_
_entity_poly.entity_id
_entity_poly.type
_entity_poly.pdbx_seq_one_letter_code
_entity_poly.pdbx_strand_id
1 'polypeptide(L)'
;AGVAFFSKKCWKAVQNLRQHITGSCVGDAAGVSPYYATHTDKAGLQRWRCARGTNKNERYHLPLRKLLAQYNLSPRLAHSLLLPFNHRRNVRMAGKHGDLPAEYTHFYSQYKIEELQDLTAGWFATPLYQSWHPVSNFADTGERTG
;
A
#
# COMPACT_ATOMS: atom_id res chain seq x y z
N ALA A 1 46.46 -21.76 -1.95
CA ALA A 1 46.19 -20.36 -2.36
C ALA A 1 44.97 -19.85 -1.62
N GLY A 2 45.06 -18.70 -0.96
CA GLY A 2 43.94 -18.14 -0.20
C GLY A 2 42.79 -17.70 -1.11
N VAL A 3 41.55 -18.02 -0.74
CA VAL A 3 40.37 -17.56 -1.49
C VAL A 3 40.18 -16.08 -1.22
N ALA A 4 40.00 -15.28 -2.27
CA ALA A 4 39.75 -13.85 -2.13
C ALA A 4 38.46 -13.62 -1.33
N PHE A 5 38.56 -12.85 -0.25
CA PHE A 5 37.46 -12.57 0.67
C PHE A 5 36.26 -11.89 -0.02
N PHE A 6 36.51 -11.09 -1.06
CA PHE A 6 35.48 -10.43 -1.85
C PHE A 6 35.34 -11.03 -3.25
N SER A 7 34.12 -11.46 -3.57
CA SER A 7 33.79 -11.97 -4.90
C SER A 7 33.75 -10.85 -5.96
N LYS A 8 33.91 -11.21 -7.25
CA LYS A 8 33.71 -10.29 -8.38
C LYS A 8 32.33 -9.60 -8.33
N LYS A 9 31.31 -10.30 -7.84
CA LYS A 9 29.95 -9.75 -7.64
C LYS A 9 29.93 -8.64 -6.59
N CYS A 10 30.69 -8.80 -5.50
CA CYS A 10 30.82 -7.79 -4.45
C CYS A 10 31.46 -6.51 -5.02
N TRP A 11 32.55 -6.65 -5.78
CA TRP A 11 33.21 -5.51 -6.42
C TRP A 11 32.33 -4.79 -7.44
N LYS A 12 31.53 -5.53 -8.23
CA LYS A 12 30.57 -4.92 -9.16
C LYS A 12 29.48 -4.13 -8.42
N ALA A 13 28.98 -4.63 -7.30
CA ALA A 13 28.00 -3.91 -6.48
C ALA A 13 28.59 -2.61 -5.90
N VAL A 14 29.84 -2.65 -5.43
CA VAL A 14 30.56 -1.47 -4.93
C VAL A 14 30.76 -0.44 -6.05
N GLN A 15 31.11 -0.86 -7.27
CA GLN A 15 31.26 0.05 -8.41
C GLN A 15 29.94 0.72 -8.79
N ASN A 16 28.84 -0.04 -8.85
CA ASN A 16 27.52 0.53 -9.12
C ASN A 16 27.11 1.53 -8.03
N LEU A 17 27.35 1.21 -6.75
CA LEU A 17 27.06 2.13 -5.65
C LEU A 17 27.86 3.42 -5.77
N ARG A 18 29.15 3.34 -6.13
CA ARG A 18 29.99 4.51 -6.36
C ARG A 18 29.43 5.38 -7.49
N GLN A 19 28.99 4.78 -8.60
CA GLN A 19 28.35 5.50 -9.70
C GLN A 19 27.09 6.23 -9.25
N HIS A 20 26.25 5.61 -8.43
CA HIS A 20 25.07 6.25 -7.84
C HIS A 20 25.43 7.42 -6.91
N ILE A 21 26.49 7.29 -6.12
CA ILE A 21 26.96 8.38 -5.24
C ILE A 21 27.48 9.55 -6.07
N THR A 22 28.34 9.28 -7.07
CA THR A 22 28.91 10.33 -7.93
C THR A 22 27.86 10.98 -8.82
N GLY A 23 26.82 10.24 -9.20
CA GLY A 23 25.67 10.75 -9.95
C GLY A 23 24.62 11.45 -9.07
N SER A 24 24.94 11.75 -7.80
CA SER A 24 24.02 12.38 -6.83
C SER A 24 22.68 11.67 -6.67
N CYS A 25 22.63 10.36 -6.94
CA CYS A 25 21.42 9.55 -6.74
C CYS A 25 21.18 9.21 -5.26
N VAL A 26 22.21 9.38 -4.42
CA VAL A 26 22.21 9.02 -2.99
C VAL A 26 22.34 10.26 -2.09
N GLY A 27 22.83 11.39 -2.63
CA GLY A 27 22.95 12.66 -1.91
C GLY A 27 21.88 13.65 -2.33
N ASP A 28 21.44 14.52 -1.42
CA ASP A 28 20.54 15.62 -1.80
C ASP A 28 21.30 16.67 -2.62
N ALA A 29 20.60 17.38 -3.50
CA ALA A 29 21.16 18.50 -4.23
C ALA A 29 21.66 19.58 -3.25
N ALA A 30 22.87 20.09 -3.47
CA ALA A 30 23.44 21.13 -2.64
C ALA A 30 22.51 22.36 -2.57
N GLY A 31 22.23 22.83 -1.36
CA GLY A 31 21.33 23.97 -1.12
C GLY A 31 19.83 23.62 -1.04
N VAL A 32 19.44 22.38 -1.27
CA VAL A 32 18.04 21.95 -1.11
C VAL A 32 17.87 21.22 0.22
N SER A 33 17.19 21.84 1.19
CA SER A 33 16.81 21.14 2.42
C SER A 33 15.71 20.13 2.11
N PRO A 34 15.95 18.82 2.25
CA PRO A 34 14.92 17.82 2.02
C PRO A 34 13.85 17.86 3.10
N TYR A 35 14.10 18.47 4.27
CA TYR A 35 13.11 18.62 5.33
C TYR A 35 12.61 20.05 5.40
N TYR A 36 11.30 20.24 5.38
CA TYR A 36 10.66 21.55 5.52
C TYR A 36 9.49 21.48 6.50
N ALA A 37 9.33 22.54 7.29
CA ALA A 37 8.22 22.68 8.23
C ALA A 37 6.90 22.81 7.47
N THR A 38 5.84 22.15 7.94
CA THR A 38 4.52 22.18 7.29
C THR A 38 3.50 22.95 8.11
N HIS A 39 3.20 22.49 9.32
CA HIS A 39 2.28 23.14 10.24
C HIS A 39 2.59 22.71 11.67
N THR A 40 2.05 23.41 12.65
CA THR A 40 2.15 23.06 14.07
C THR A 40 0.91 22.28 14.47
N ASP A 41 1.09 21.13 15.12
CA ASP A 41 0.00 20.29 15.62
C ASP A 41 -0.72 20.98 16.79
N LYS A 42 -1.90 20.50 17.18
CA LYS A 42 -2.69 21.02 18.30
C LYS A 42 -1.94 20.99 19.64
N ALA A 43 -0.93 20.13 19.75
CA ALA A 43 -0.05 20.02 20.92
C ALA A 43 1.18 20.97 20.86
N GLY A 44 1.25 21.90 19.90
CA GLY A 44 2.37 22.84 19.76
C GLY A 44 3.62 22.26 19.08
N LEU A 45 3.55 21.04 18.54
CA LEU A 45 4.68 20.37 17.90
C LEU A 45 4.77 20.72 16.41
N GLN A 46 5.93 21.20 15.96
CA GLN A 46 6.20 21.47 14.55
C GLN A 46 6.24 20.16 13.75
N ARG A 47 5.32 19.99 12.81
CA ARG A 47 5.36 18.89 11.84
C ARG A 47 6.33 19.24 10.73
N TRP A 48 7.24 18.31 10.46
CA TRP A 48 8.19 18.37 9.36
C TRP A 48 7.75 17.42 8.24
N ARG A 49 7.91 17.84 6.99
CA ARG A 49 7.78 17.00 5.80
C ARG A 49 9.15 16.80 5.18
N CYS A 50 9.36 15.60 4.63
CA CYS A 50 10.53 15.29 3.85
C CYS A 50 10.16 15.27 2.36
N ALA A 51 10.84 16.05 1.53
CA ALA A 51 10.78 16.04 0.07
C ALA A 51 11.23 14.71 -0.53
N ARG A 52 12.10 13.95 0.17
CA ARG A 52 12.43 12.55 -0.19
C ARG A 52 11.19 11.63 -0.11
N GLY A 53 10.17 12.08 0.64
CA GLY A 53 9.09 11.25 1.16
C GLY A 53 9.63 10.21 2.15
N THR A 54 8.86 9.84 3.17
CA THR A 54 8.83 8.39 3.48
C THR A 54 8.38 7.75 2.19
N ASN A 55 9.30 7.08 1.50
CA ASN A 55 9.10 6.55 0.18
C ASN A 55 7.64 6.05 0.02
N LYS A 56 6.81 6.77 -0.76
CA LYS A 56 5.41 6.35 -1.02
C LYS A 56 5.38 4.93 -1.63
N ASN A 57 6.44 4.53 -2.34
CA ASN A 57 6.66 3.17 -2.83
C ASN A 57 6.98 2.18 -1.73
N GLU A 58 7.58 2.52 -0.59
CA GLU A 58 7.78 1.56 0.51
C GLU A 58 6.44 1.14 1.12
N ARG A 59 5.49 2.08 1.20
CA ARG A 59 4.10 1.76 1.56
C ARG A 59 3.36 0.97 0.46
N TYR A 60 3.90 0.88 -0.76
CA TYR A 60 3.37 0.03 -1.87
C TYR A 60 4.01 -1.34 -1.90
N HIS A 61 5.33 -1.38 -1.75
CA HIS A 61 6.15 -2.57 -1.85
C HIS A 61 5.94 -3.47 -0.63
N LEU A 62 5.61 -2.91 0.53
CA LEU A 62 5.40 -3.69 1.75
C LEU A 62 4.12 -4.56 1.66
N PRO A 63 2.94 -4.05 1.27
CA PRO A 63 1.79 -4.88 0.95
C PRO A 63 2.04 -5.83 -0.23
N LEU A 64 2.72 -5.38 -1.29
CA LEU A 64 3.02 -6.23 -2.45
C LEU A 64 3.89 -7.42 -2.09
N ARG A 65 4.92 -7.21 -1.26
CA ARG A 65 5.78 -8.28 -0.79
C ARG A 65 4.98 -9.28 0.04
N LYS A 66 4.05 -8.83 0.90
CA LYS A 66 3.16 -9.73 1.63
C LYS A 66 2.22 -10.50 0.70
N LEU A 67 1.59 -9.80 -0.24
CA LEU A 67 0.62 -10.37 -1.19
C LEU A 67 1.27 -11.38 -2.16
N LEU A 68 2.47 -11.06 -2.66
CA LEU A 68 3.12 -11.83 -3.72
C LEU A 68 4.13 -12.85 -3.19
N ALA A 69 4.78 -12.61 -2.05
CA ALA A 69 5.82 -13.52 -1.55
C ALA A 69 5.26 -14.75 -0.82
N GLN A 70 4.02 -14.71 -0.34
CA GLN A 70 3.41 -15.85 0.35
C GLN A 70 2.91 -16.95 -0.60
N TYR A 71 2.73 -16.61 -1.88
CA TYR A 71 2.12 -17.49 -2.85
C TYR A 71 3.11 -17.73 -3.99
N ASN A 72 3.27 -18.98 -4.43
CA ASN A 72 3.96 -19.31 -5.68
C ASN A 72 3.07 -18.90 -6.87
N LEU A 73 2.88 -17.59 -7.03
CA LEU A 73 1.92 -17.04 -7.99
C LEU A 73 2.44 -17.18 -9.42
N SER A 74 1.57 -17.66 -10.30
CA SER A 74 1.80 -17.50 -11.73
C SER A 74 1.75 -16.01 -12.12
N PRO A 75 2.45 -15.58 -13.18
CA PRO A 75 2.38 -14.20 -13.66
C PRO A 75 0.93 -13.73 -13.92
N ARG A 76 0.07 -14.64 -14.39
CA ARG A 76 -1.33 -14.35 -14.67
C ARG A 76 -2.12 -14.06 -13.39
N LEU A 77 -1.90 -14.86 -12.33
CA LEU A 77 -2.56 -14.64 -11.04
C LEU A 77 -2.04 -13.36 -10.37
N ALA A 78 -0.74 -13.09 -10.43
CA ALA A 78 -0.17 -11.84 -9.94
C ALA A 78 -0.80 -10.62 -10.64
N HIS A 79 -0.94 -10.65 -11.96
CA HIS A 79 -1.61 -9.59 -12.72
C HIS A 79 -3.07 -9.39 -12.27
N SER A 80 -3.84 -10.48 -12.15
CA SER A 80 -5.23 -10.42 -11.71
C SER A 80 -5.41 -9.90 -10.29
N LEU A 81 -4.47 -10.17 -9.38
CA LEU A 81 -4.50 -9.66 -8.00
C LEU A 81 -4.07 -8.19 -7.90
N LEU A 82 -3.13 -7.76 -8.76
CA LEU A 82 -2.63 -6.40 -8.78
C LEU A 82 -3.67 -5.38 -9.25
N LEU A 83 -4.54 -5.76 -10.20
CA LEU A 83 -5.61 -4.89 -10.71
C LEU A 83 -6.54 -4.34 -9.60
N PRO A 84 -7.24 -5.17 -8.81
CA PRO A 84 -8.10 -4.68 -7.73
C PRO A 84 -7.30 -4.02 -6.62
N PHE A 85 -6.08 -4.49 -6.32
CA PHE A 85 -5.22 -3.87 -5.31
C PHE A 85 -4.87 -2.42 -5.68
N ASN A 86 -4.41 -2.20 -6.92
CA ASN A 86 -4.05 -0.87 -7.42
C ASN A 86 -5.26 0.06 -7.46
N HIS A 87 -6.39 -0.44 -7.97
CA HIS A 87 -7.62 0.33 -8.04
C HIS A 87 -8.06 0.81 -6.64
N ARG A 88 -8.18 -0.10 -5.67
CA ARG A 88 -8.58 0.24 -4.28
C ARG A 88 -7.60 1.19 -3.61
N ARG A 89 -6.29 1.00 -3.83
CA ARG A 89 -5.25 1.87 -3.29
C ARG A 89 -5.35 3.28 -3.87
N ASN A 90 -5.50 3.42 -5.18
CA ASN A 90 -5.57 4.72 -5.84
C ASN A 90 -6.75 5.54 -5.34
N VAL A 91 -7.93 4.92 -5.23
CA VAL A 91 -9.13 5.56 -4.67
C VAL A 91 -8.90 6.01 -3.24
N ARG A 92 -8.31 5.15 -2.39
CA ARG A 92 -7.99 5.50 -1.00
C ARG A 92 -7.02 6.68 -0.90
N MET A 93 -5.99 6.67 -1.74
CA MET A 93 -4.98 7.73 -1.74
C MET A 93 -5.55 9.04 -2.25
N ALA A 94 -6.40 9.01 -3.29
CA ALA A 94 -7.12 10.18 -3.79
C ALA A 94 -8.01 10.79 -2.71
N GLY A 95 -8.81 9.98 -2.01
CA GLY A 95 -9.62 10.45 -0.88
C GLY A 95 -8.79 11.02 0.27
N LYS A 96 -7.66 10.38 0.61
CA LYS A 96 -6.74 10.87 1.65
C LYS A 96 -6.09 12.21 1.29
N HIS A 97 -5.84 12.45 0.01
CA HIS A 97 -5.24 13.68 -0.49
C HIS A 97 -6.26 14.78 -0.80
N GLY A 98 -7.56 14.47 -0.73
CA GLY A 98 -8.64 15.42 -1.05
C GLY A 98 -8.92 15.54 -2.54
N ASP A 99 -8.31 14.68 -3.38
CA ASP A 99 -8.53 14.65 -4.83
C ASP A 99 -9.87 14.00 -5.21
N LEU A 100 -10.48 13.28 -4.27
CA LEU A 100 -11.75 12.59 -4.44
C LEU A 100 -12.69 12.96 -3.28
N PRO A 101 -13.98 13.25 -3.55
CA PRO A 101 -14.96 13.46 -2.48
C PRO A 101 -15.00 12.28 -1.50
N ALA A 102 -15.19 12.58 -0.21
CA ALA A 102 -15.15 11.59 0.86
C ALA A 102 -16.12 10.42 0.64
N GLU A 103 -17.26 10.71 0.02
CA GLU A 103 -18.32 9.79 -0.39
C GLU A 103 -17.77 8.61 -1.21
N TYR A 104 -16.85 8.89 -2.13
CA TYR A 104 -16.27 7.91 -3.06
C TYR A 104 -14.99 7.25 -2.52
N THR A 105 -14.54 7.56 -1.31
CA THR A 105 -13.26 7.03 -0.79
C THR A 105 -13.32 5.55 -0.39
N HIS A 106 -14.54 5.02 -0.18
CA HIS A 106 -14.80 3.70 0.40
C HIS A 106 -15.79 2.83 -0.39
N PHE A 107 -16.04 3.11 -1.67
CA PHE A 107 -17.03 2.34 -2.46
C PHE A 107 -16.70 0.84 -2.59
N TYR A 108 -15.43 0.46 -2.38
CA TYR A 108 -14.98 -0.94 -2.39
C TYR A 108 -15.08 -1.64 -1.01
N SER A 109 -15.71 -1.00 -0.02
CA SER A 109 -15.87 -1.58 1.32
C SER A 109 -17.01 -2.60 1.32
N GLN A 110 -16.68 -3.86 1.58
CA GLN A 110 -17.68 -4.92 1.73
C GLN A 110 -18.73 -4.62 2.79
N TYR A 111 -18.33 -4.01 3.90
CA TYR A 111 -19.24 -3.67 4.99
C TYR A 111 -20.28 -2.61 4.58
N LYS A 112 -19.95 -1.74 3.63
CA LYS A 112 -20.92 -0.78 3.09
C LYS A 112 -21.94 -1.48 2.18
N ILE A 113 -21.53 -2.53 1.48
CA ILE A 113 -22.44 -3.35 0.66
C ILE A 113 -23.41 -4.09 1.60
N GLU A 114 -22.90 -4.67 2.68
CA GLU A 114 -23.72 -5.34 3.71
C GLU A 114 -24.70 -4.35 4.36
N GLU A 115 -24.22 -3.19 4.82
CA GLU A 115 -25.07 -2.14 5.40
C GLU A 115 -26.16 -1.67 4.42
N LEU A 116 -25.81 -1.44 3.14
CA LEU A 116 -26.80 -1.08 2.12
C LEU A 116 -27.82 -2.19 1.89
N GLN A 117 -27.39 -3.45 1.89
CA GLN A 117 -28.27 -4.59 1.73
C GLN A 117 -29.25 -4.70 2.91
N ASP A 118 -28.77 -4.49 4.14
CA ASP A 118 -29.60 -4.49 5.35
C ASP A 118 -30.62 -3.35 5.34
N LEU A 119 -30.18 -2.14 4.98
CA LEU A 119 -31.05 -0.96 4.88
C LEU A 119 -32.14 -1.12 3.81
N THR A 120 -31.86 -1.87 2.75
CA THR A 120 -32.77 -2.04 1.60
C THR A 120 -33.53 -3.37 1.61
N ALA A 121 -33.31 -4.22 2.61
CA ALA A 121 -33.89 -5.57 2.68
C ALA A 121 -35.42 -5.59 2.63
N GLY A 122 -36.08 -4.56 3.17
CA GLY A 122 -37.54 -4.43 3.15
C GLY A 122 -38.10 -3.67 1.94
N TRP A 123 -37.24 -3.07 1.11
CA TRP A 123 -37.67 -2.23 -0.01
C TRP A 123 -37.83 -3.02 -1.31
N PHE A 124 -37.10 -4.11 -1.43
CA PHE A 124 -37.08 -4.94 -2.63
C PHE A 124 -37.49 -6.37 -2.28
N ALA A 125 -38.22 -7.04 -3.19
CA ALA A 125 -38.60 -8.44 -3.02
C ALA A 125 -37.39 -9.39 -3.02
N THR A 126 -36.23 -8.94 -3.51
CA THR A 126 -34.98 -9.69 -3.51
C THR A 126 -33.83 -8.76 -3.12
N PRO A 127 -32.73 -9.29 -2.54
CA PRO A 127 -31.61 -8.46 -2.13
C PRO A 127 -30.97 -7.73 -3.32
N LEU A 128 -30.50 -6.50 -3.10
CA LEU A 128 -29.89 -5.67 -4.15
C LEU A 128 -28.63 -6.33 -4.75
N TYR A 129 -27.81 -6.97 -3.91
CA TYR A 129 -26.66 -7.77 -4.31
C TYR A 129 -26.90 -9.25 -4.00
N GLN A 130 -27.64 -9.94 -4.87
CA GLN A 130 -28.08 -11.32 -4.67
C GLN A 130 -26.93 -12.34 -4.50
N SER A 131 -25.81 -12.12 -5.18
CA SER A 131 -24.62 -12.98 -5.09
C SER A 131 -23.72 -12.65 -3.90
N TRP A 132 -24.05 -11.61 -3.13
CA TRP A 132 -23.27 -11.20 -1.97
C TRP A 132 -23.74 -11.94 -0.72
N HIS A 133 -22.86 -12.77 -0.17
CA HIS A 133 -23.08 -13.41 1.12
C HIS A 133 -22.44 -12.54 2.21
N PRO A 134 -23.24 -12.01 3.17
CA PRO A 134 -22.72 -11.16 4.23
C PRO A 134 -21.72 -11.93 5.10
N VAL A 135 -20.49 -11.44 5.15
CA VAL A 135 -19.41 -12.08 5.92
C VAL A 135 -19.66 -11.91 7.43
N SER A 136 -20.35 -10.84 7.81
CA SER A 136 -20.83 -10.58 9.17
C SER A 136 -21.71 -11.70 9.76
N ASN A 137 -22.38 -12.49 8.92
CA ASN A 137 -23.22 -13.61 9.36
C ASN A 137 -22.44 -14.89 9.64
N PHE A 138 -21.19 -14.99 9.18
CA PHE A 138 -20.33 -16.13 9.48
C PHE A 138 -19.66 -15.88 10.84
N ALA A 139 -20.39 -16.20 11.90
CA ALA A 139 -19.88 -16.13 13.27
C ALA A 139 -18.74 -17.14 13.49
N ASP A 140 -17.83 -16.81 14.39
CA ASP A 140 -16.80 -17.74 14.87
C ASP A 140 -17.47 -18.98 15.47
N THR A 141 -17.24 -20.14 14.85
CA THR A 141 -17.78 -21.42 15.31
C THR A 141 -17.03 -21.97 16.52
N GLY A 142 -15.97 -21.29 16.97
CA GLY A 142 -15.09 -21.75 18.04
C GLY A 142 -14.13 -22.85 17.61
N GLU A 143 -14.10 -23.19 16.31
CA GLU A 143 -13.16 -24.16 15.76
C GLU A 143 -11.73 -23.63 15.85
N ARG A 144 -10.86 -24.37 16.53
CA ARG A 144 -9.43 -24.07 16.59
C ARG A 144 -8.66 -25.16 15.87
N THR A 145 -7.81 -24.77 14.93
CA THR A 145 -6.81 -25.67 14.34
C THR A 145 -5.69 -25.86 15.36
N GLY A 146 -5.49 -27.11 15.81
CA GLY A 146 -4.40 -27.49 16.71
C GLY A 146 -3.02 -27.35 16.08
#